data_AF-A0A645IYC7-F1
#
_entry.id   AF-A0A645IYC7-F1
#
_cell.length_a   1.000
_cell.length_b   1.000
_cell.length_c   1.000
_cell.angle_alpha   90.00
_cell.angle_beta   90.00
_cell.angle_gamma   90.00
#
_symmetry.space_group_name_H-M   'P 1'
#
loop_
_entity.id
_entity.type
_entity.pdbx_description
1 polymer ?
#
loop_
_entity_poly.entity_id
_entity_poly.type
_entity_poly.pdbx_seq_one_letter_code
_entity_poly.pdbx_strand_id
1 'polypeptide(L)' 'MPEVGSIIKTPDGVGKVLDSQVLAEEVKVLMDNKDTVDIRKFKAHEVQILKKPKKTQDSNVHEVEKELKKLED' A
#
# COMPACT_ATOMS: atom_id res chain seq x y z
N MET A 1 -5.33 1.34 4.66
CA MET A 1 -5.12 1.58 3.22
C MET A 1 -3.89 0.80 2.74
N PRO A 2 -3.96 0.05 1.63
CA PRO A 2 -2.77 -0.58 1.02
C PRO A 2 -1.77 0.45 0.50
N GLU A 3 -0.47 0.22 0.74
CA GLU A 3 0.60 1.09 0.24
C GLU A 3 0.88 0.82 -1.25
N VAL A 4 1.30 1.85 -1.99
CA VAL A 4 1.76 1.71 -3.38
C VAL A 4 2.91 0.71 -3.46
N GLY A 5 2.84 -0.21 -4.43
CA GLY A 5 3.78 -1.30 -4.61
C GLY A 5 3.49 -2.55 -3.77
N SER A 6 2.47 -2.54 -2.92
CA SER A 6 1.98 -3.74 -2.22
C SER A 6 1.41 -4.74 -3.21
N ILE A 7 1.61 -6.03 -2.95
CA ILE A 7 0.87 -7.12 -3.59
C ILE A 7 -0.37 -7.39 -2.76
N ILE A 8 -1.53 -7.34 -3.40
CA ILE A 8 -2.83 -7.52 -2.76
C ILE A 8 -3.65 -8.59 -3.49
N LYS A 9 -4.53 -9.26 -2.76
CA LYS A 9 -5.57 -10.12 -3.30
C LYS A 9 -6.82 -9.27 -3.52
N THR A 10 -7.28 -9.19 -4.75
CA THR A 10 -8.55 -8.62 -5.16
C THR A 10 -9.55 -9.76 -5.45
N PRO A 11 -10.84 -9.46 -5.61
CA PRO A 11 -11.84 -10.47 -6.03
C PRO A 11 -11.49 -11.13 -7.36
N ASP A 12 -10.82 -10.40 -8.25
CA ASP A 12 -10.42 -10.85 -9.59
C ASP A 12 -9.08 -11.63 -9.61
N GLY A 13 -8.32 -11.65 -8.51
CA GLY A 13 -7.03 -12.34 -8.46
C GLY A 13 -5.99 -11.64 -7.61
N VAL A 14 -4.71 -11.79 -7.95
CA VAL A 14 -3.60 -11.12 -7.26
C VAL A 14 -3.08 -10.01 -8.16
N GLY A 15 -2.88 -8.83 -7.58
CA GLY A 15 -2.40 -7.67 -8.31
C GLY A 15 -1.47 -6.79 -7.47
N LYS A 16 -0.85 -5.82 -8.14
CA LYS A 16 0.07 -4.86 -7.53
C LYS A 16 -0.57 -3.48 -7.44
N VAL A 17 -0.55 -2.87 -6.25
CA VAL A 17 -1.06 -1.51 -6.06
C VAL A 17 -0.18 -0.52 -6.82
N LEU A 18 -0.80 0.24 -7.72
CA LEU A 18 -0.18 1.36 -8.44
C LEU A 18 -0.42 2.69 -7.71
N ASP A 19 -1.60 2.85 -7.11
CA ASP A 19 -1.99 4.11 -6.48
C ASP A 19 -3.05 3.84 -5.38
N SER A 20 -3.08 4.69 -4.36
CA SER A 20 -4.02 4.59 -3.25
C SER A 20 -4.66 5.95 -2.96
N GLN A 21 -5.96 6.06 -3.20
CA GLN A 21 -6.76 7.26 -2.96
C GLN A 21 -7.47 7.15 -1.61
N VAL A 22 -6.89 7.74 -0.57
CA VAL A 22 -7.41 7.66 0.80
C VAL A 22 -8.81 8.28 0.93
N LEU A 23 -9.04 9.45 0.32
CA LEU A 23 -10.33 10.16 0.37
C LEU A 23 -11.48 9.39 -0.28
N ALA A 24 -11.18 8.60 -1.32
CA ALA A 24 -12.17 7.80 -2.04
C ALA A 24 -12.24 6.34 -1.54
N GLU A 25 -11.35 5.97 -0.61
CA GLU A 25 -11.13 4.60 -0.14
C GLU A 25 -10.94 3.60 -1.28
N GLU A 26 -10.18 4.01 -2.30
CA GLU A 26 -9.96 3.25 -3.53
C GLU A 26 -8.48 3.01 -3.80
N VAL A 27 -8.15 1.84 -4.33
CA VAL A 27 -6.82 1.51 -4.82
C VAL A 27 -6.84 1.19 -6.30
N LYS A 28 -5.89 1.72 -7.06
CA LYS A 28 -5.61 1.27 -8.43
C LYS A 28 -4.66 0.10 -8.37
N VAL A 29 -5.01 -0.99 -9.02
CA VAL A 29 -4.27 -2.24 -8.99
C VAL A 29 -4.00 -2.68 -10.42
N LEU A 30 -2.74 -3.00 -10.68
CA LEU A 30 -2.31 -3.68 -11.89
C LEU A 30 -2.55 -5.18 -11.72
N MET A 31 -3.45 -5.71 -12.55
CA MET A 31 -3.75 -7.13 -12.66
C MET A 31 -2.93 -7.69 -13.83
N ASP A 32 -2.01 -8.59 -13.52
CA ASP A 32 -1.18 -9.28 -14.52
C ASP A 32 -1.91 -10.56 -14.94
N ASN A 33 -2.55 -10.52 -16.11
CA ASN A 33 -3.09 -11.71 -16.75
C ASN A 33 -2.07 -12.17 -17.79
N LYS A 34 -1.94 -13.50 -17.99
CA LYS A 34 -0.88 -14.14 -18.79
C LYS A 34 -0.55 -13.49 -20.15
N ASP A 35 -1.50 -12.78 -20.76
CA ASP A 35 -1.35 -12.09 -22.04
C ASP A 35 -1.61 -10.57 -21.99
N THR A 36 -2.19 -10.04 -20.92
CA THR A 36 -2.59 -8.63 -20.83
C THR A 36 -2.41 -8.04 -19.43
N VAL A 37 -1.92 -6.80 -19.40
CA VAL A 37 -1.87 -5.99 -18.18
C VAL A 37 -3.11 -5.12 -18.12
N ASP A 38 -3.92 -5.32 -17.08
CA ASP A 38 -5.20 -4.63 -16.89
C ASP A 38 -5.13 -3.77 -15.62
N ILE A 39 -5.60 -2.52 -15.68
CA ILE A 39 -5.60 -1.61 -14.52
C ILE A 39 -7.03 -1.45 -14.05
N ARG A 40 -7.31 -1.91 -12.83
CA ARG A 40 -8.64 -1.81 -12.22
C ARG A 40 -8.59 -1.04 -10.90
N LYS A 41 -9.74 -0.47 -10.55
CA LYS A 41 -9.95 0.19 -9.26
C LYS A 41 -10.75 -0.74 -8.36
N PHE A 42 -10.35 -0.85 -7.11
CA PHE A 42 -11.04 -1.63 -6.09
C PHE A 42 -11.21 -0.80 -4.83
N LYS A 43 -12.24 -1.06 -4.04
CA LYS A 43 -12.36 -0.44 -2.71
C LYS A 43 -11.34 -1.03 -1.75
N ALA A 44 -10.84 -0.20 -0.84
CA ALA A 44 -9.86 -0.59 0.16
C ALA A 44 -10.33 -1.75 1.06
N HIS A 45 -11.64 -1.89 1.24
CA HIS A 45 -12.27 -2.94 2.04
C HIS A 45 -12.42 -4.28 1.29
N GLU A 46 -12.37 -4.27 -0.04
CA GLU A 46 -12.54 -5.46 -0.89
C GLU A 46 -11.21 -6.18 -1.17
N VAL A 47 -10.10 -5.59 -0.75
CA VAL A 47 -8.76 -6.06 -1.07
C VAL A 47 -8.02 -6.48 0.19
N GLN A 48 -7.25 -7.56 0.10
CA GLN A 48 -6.45 -8.08 1.21
C GLN A 48 -4.96 -7.96 0.90
N ILE A 49 -4.19 -7.35 1.81
CA ILE A 49 -2.74 -7.20 1.62
C ILE A 49 -2.05 -8.55 1.79
N LEU A 50 -1.38 -9.03 0.73
CA LEU A 50 -0.60 -10.27 0.77
C LEU A 50 0.87 -9.99 1.08
N LYS A 51 1.43 -8.92 0.51
CA LYS A 51 2.83 -8.53 0.70
C LYS A 51 2.96 -7.01 0.64
N LYS A 52 3.50 -6.42 1.70
CA LYS A 52 3.88 -5.01 1.69
C LYS A 52 5.14 -4.79 0.83
N PRO A 53 5.31 -3.62 0.21
CA PRO A 53 6.55 -3.31 -0.48
C PRO A 53 7.71 -3.46 0.50
N LYS A 54 8.77 -4.16 0.10
CA LYS A 54 10.01 -4.11 0.86
C LYS A 54 10.51 -2.68 0.73
N LYS A 55 10.39 -1.89 1.80
CA LYS A 55 11.29 -0.76 2.00
C LYS A 55 12.67 -1.38 2.03
N THR A 56 13.51 -1.09 1.03
CA THR A 56 14.95 -1.25 1.20
C THR A 56 15.27 -0.50 2.48
N GLN A 57 15.61 -1.27 3.51
CA GLN A 57 16.05 -0.78 4.79
C GLN A 57 17.44 -0.19 4.55
N ASP A 58 17.48 0.99 3.94
CA ASP A 58 18.55 1.94 4.23
C ASP A 58 18.20 2.53 5.59
N SER A 59 19.03 2.20 6.55
CA SER A 59 18.95 2.50 7.96
C SER A 59 18.71 4.00 8.23
N ASN A 60 17.46 4.50 8.44
CA ASN A 60 17.31 5.79 9.16
C ASN A 60 15.94 6.34 9.61
N VAL A 61 14.86 5.58 9.87
CA VAL A 61 13.58 6.29 10.21
C VAL A 61 12.68 5.62 11.26
N HIS A 62 13.24 5.22 12.39
CA HIS A 62 12.45 5.02 13.61
C HIS A 62 13.06 5.69 14.86
N GLU A 63 13.79 6.79 14.66
CA GLU A 63 14.21 7.73 15.71
C GLU A 63 13.26 8.95 15.77
N VAL A 64 11.96 8.77 15.50
CA VAL A 64 10.97 9.89 15.45
C VAL A 64 9.79 9.67 16.39
N GLU A 65 10.01 9.01 17.54
CA GLU A 65 8.96 8.86 18.57
C GLU A 65 9.40 9.21 20.01
N LYS A 66 10.57 9.86 20.22
CA LYS A 66 11.06 10.17 21.58
C LYS A 66 11.24 11.65 21.96
N GLU A 67 10.98 12.61 21.08
CA GLU A 67 11.37 14.02 21.36
C GLU A 67 10.26 14.99 21.77
N LEU A 68 9.01 14.53 22.02
CA LEU A 68 7.89 15.44 22.36
C LEU A 68 7.67 15.68 23.86
N LYS A 69 8.62 15.38 24.76
CA LYS A 69 8.36 15.36 26.21
C LYS A 69 9.25 16.22 27.12
N LYS A 70 9.80 17.35 26.66
CA LYS A 70 10.60 18.24 27.52
C LYS A 70 10.47 19.75 27.27
N LEU A 71 9.25 20.27 27.12
CA LEU A 71 9.01 21.72 27.26
C LEU A 71 7.88 22.01 28.27
N GLU A 72 7.99 21.38 29.45
CA GLU A 72 7.33 21.84 30.68
C GLU A 72 8.46 22.18 31.66
N ASP A 73 9.06 23.36 31.48
CA ASP A 73 9.63 24.20 32.55
C ASP A 73 9.64 25.66 32.05
#